data_AF-A0A174BUF8-F1
#
_entry.id   AF-A0A174BUF8-F1
#
_cell.length_a   1.000
_cell.length_b   1.000
_cell.length_c   1.000
_cell.angle_alpha   90.00
_cell.angle_beta   90.00
_cell.angle_gamma   90.00
#
_symmetry.space_group_name_H-M   'P 1'
#
loop_
_entity.id
_entity.type
_entity.pdbx_description
1 polymer ?
#
loop_
_entity_poly.entity_id
_entity_poly.type
_entity_poly.pdbx_seq_one_letter_code
_entity_poly.pdbx_strand_id
1 'polypeptide(L)'
;MLQIKKYEGADKEMDENLRMCISTNERDHKKFLQIYKTGTKLDKFGSDLLIFVGPGLERIGRIEKITHFFILLICISAWNAKISLFIYVMLHLLIMMAGRWIIRFSSGKLDAIQEECTKHYDKFRYDMYRKNGIMQNSENGRDEICFENSGNMKVVSGMFTAEFNSGVPEIYIGCRKNKCDLPLESRSGKDLCSMRHNIASVEFTDKFDILVEEGTELKCMKYLTPTRQLAMIQAHIWDDIRQMTFYNGRIVGYMTNGFGGYIPGIDVYNRKSILKSFEDVENYCQNVGRLARSAHSTYLQLEKIM
;
A
#
# COMPACT_ATOMS: atom_id res chain seq x y z
N MET A 1 29.98 -3.00 -13.25
CA MET A 1 30.11 -1.96 -12.20
C MET A 1 28.99 -0.94 -12.38
N LEU A 2 27.76 -1.29 -11.99
CA LEU A 2 26.69 -0.29 -11.86
C LEU A 2 26.95 0.46 -10.56
N GLN A 3 27.45 1.69 -10.67
CA GLN A 3 27.51 2.61 -9.54
C GLN A 3 26.08 2.90 -9.10
N ILE A 4 25.62 2.20 -8.06
CA ILE A 4 24.53 2.70 -7.25
C ILE A 4 25.09 3.98 -6.62
N LYS A 5 24.68 5.15 -7.15
CA LYS A 5 25.09 6.45 -6.62
C LYS A 5 24.89 6.43 -5.11
N LYS A 6 26.00 6.62 -4.40
CA LYS A 6 26.04 6.89 -2.97
C LYS A 6 25.12 8.10 -2.72
N TYR A 7 23.97 7.86 -2.10
CA TYR A 7 23.00 8.92 -1.80
C TYR A 7 23.49 9.65 -0.54
N GLU A 8 24.30 10.68 -0.74
CA GLU A 8 24.58 11.70 0.27
C GLU A 8 23.47 12.75 0.20
N GLY A 9 22.77 12.99 1.31
CA GLY A 9 21.88 14.15 1.46
C GLY A 9 20.40 13.87 1.20
N ALA A 10 19.62 13.80 2.28
CA ALA A 10 18.17 13.92 2.25
C ALA A 10 17.78 15.38 1.91
N ASP A 11 17.83 15.74 0.64
CA ASP A 11 17.16 16.94 0.15
C ASP A 11 15.70 16.59 -0.19
N LYS A 12 14.77 17.37 0.37
CA LYS A 12 13.31 17.22 0.23
C LYS A 12 12.94 16.96 -1.23
N GLU A 13 12.33 15.80 -1.48
CA GLU A 13 12.34 15.16 -2.81
C GLU A 13 11.28 15.73 -3.77
N MET A 14 10.22 16.33 -3.22
CA MET A 14 9.18 17.01 -3.99
C MET A 14 9.58 18.46 -4.31
N ASP A 15 9.82 18.72 -5.59
CA ASP A 15 10.17 20.04 -6.16
C ASP A 15 9.23 21.15 -5.66
N GLU A 16 9.79 22.33 -5.38
CA GLU A 16 9.03 23.44 -4.78
C GLU A 16 7.89 23.91 -5.71
N ASN A 17 8.07 23.83 -7.04
CA ASN A 17 6.99 24.17 -7.98
C ASN A 17 5.84 23.16 -7.90
N LEU A 18 6.16 21.87 -7.72
CA LEU A 18 5.15 20.83 -7.53
C LEU A 18 4.41 21.04 -6.19
N ARG A 19 5.12 21.41 -5.12
CA ARG A 19 4.50 21.77 -3.83
C ARG A 19 3.55 22.96 -3.96
N MET A 20 3.97 24.02 -4.68
CA MET A 20 3.13 25.20 -4.91
C MET A 20 1.90 24.88 -5.76
N CYS A 21 2.05 24.07 -6.81
CA CYS A 21 0.95 23.57 -7.64
C CYS A 21 -0.07 22.77 -6.80
N ILE A 22 0.40 21.78 -6.02
CA ILE A 22 -0.46 20.98 -5.15
C ILE A 22 -1.17 21.85 -4.10
N SER A 23 -0.46 22.80 -3.49
CA SER A 23 -1.05 23.72 -2.49
C SER A 23 -2.18 24.59 -3.08
N THR A 24 -2.01 25.03 -4.33
CA THR A 24 -3.04 25.79 -5.05
C THR A 24 -4.25 24.90 -5.33
N ASN A 25 -4.02 23.70 -5.87
CA ASN A 25 -5.07 22.73 -6.16
C ASN A 25 -5.79 22.23 -4.90
N GLU A 26 -5.10 22.07 -3.77
CA GLU A 26 -5.67 21.71 -2.47
C GLU A 26 -6.61 22.80 -1.93
N ARG A 27 -6.27 24.08 -2.13
CA ARG A 27 -7.13 25.19 -1.72
C ARG A 27 -8.43 25.20 -2.52
N ASP A 28 -8.32 25.07 -3.84
CA ASP A 28 -9.47 25.03 -4.73
C ASP A 28 -10.31 23.77 -4.53
N HIS A 29 -9.67 22.62 -4.31
CA HIS A 29 -10.32 21.35 -3.95
C HIS A 29 -11.20 21.51 -2.71
N LYS A 30 -10.68 22.06 -1.61
CA LYS A 30 -11.46 22.27 -0.38
C LYS A 30 -12.69 23.14 -0.62
N LYS A 31 -12.53 24.22 -1.39
CA LYS A 31 -13.61 25.13 -1.75
C LYS A 31 -14.69 24.43 -2.59
N PHE A 32 -14.29 23.78 -3.68
CA PHE A 32 -15.24 23.11 -4.58
C PHE A 32 -15.88 21.87 -3.96
N LEU A 33 -15.17 21.13 -3.11
CA LEU A 33 -15.72 20.00 -2.37
C LEU A 33 -16.79 20.46 -1.37
N GLN A 34 -16.60 21.61 -0.72
CA GLN A 34 -17.62 22.18 0.16
C GLN A 34 -18.86 22.63 -0.63
N ILE A 35 -18.66 23.25 -1.80
CA ILE A 35 -19.76 23.65 -2.70
C ILE A 35 -20.51 22.41 -3.20
N TYR A 36 -19.81 21.36 -3.61
CA TYR A 36 -20.37 20.08 -4.03
C TYR A 36 -21.21 19.42 -2.92
N LYS A 37 -20.67 19.38 -1.69
CA LYS A 37 -21.41 18.88 -0.50
C LYS A 37 -22.63 19.73 -0.15
N THR A 38 -22.59 21.03 -0.48
CA THR A 38 -23.75 21.91 -0.31
C THR A 38 -24.79 21.64 -1.39
N GLY A 39 -24.37 21.52 -2.65
CA GLY A 39 -25.26 21.18 -3.78
C GLY A 39 -25.96 19.84 -3.60
N THR A 40 -25.24 18.80 -3.15
CA THR A 40 -25.82 17.48 -2.83
C THR A 40 -26.85 17.54 -1.71
N LYS A 41 -26.63 18.36 -0.66
CA LYS A 41 -27.64 18.61 0.37
C LYS A 41 -28.87 19.32 -0.18
N LEU A 42 -28.70 20.30 -1.07
CA LEU A 42 -29.81 21.03 -1.69
C LEU A 42 -30.63 20.16 -2.65
N ASP A 43 -29.98 19.35 -3.49
CA ASP A 43 -30.66 18.39 -4.37
C ASP A 43 -31.45 17.38 -3.55
N LYS A 44 -30.83 16.83 -2.49
CA LYS A 44 -31.53 15.92 -1.55
C LYS A 44 -32.74 16.60 -0.92
N PHE A 45 -32.56 17.79 -0.32
CA PHE A 45 -33.63 18.56 0.30
C PHE A 45 -34.80 18.83 -0.67
N GLY A 46 -34.52 19.25 -1.91
CA GLY A 46 -35.56 19.47 -2.90
C GLY A 46 -36.27 18.18 -3.34
N SER A 47 -35.54 17.06 -3.41
CA SER A 47 -36.10 15.75 -3.77
C SER A 47 -36.90 15.08 -2.65
N ASP A 48 -36.60 15.38 -1.38
CA ASP A 48 -37.29 14.83 -0.21
C ASP A 48 -38.79 15.22 -0.19
N LEU A 49 -39.20 16.25 -0.93
CA LEU A 49 -40.60 16.57 -1.18
C LEU A 49 -41.36 15.44 -1.91
N LEU A 50 -40.73 14.81 -2.92
CA LEU A 50 -41.34 13.74 -3.72
C LEU A 50 -41.62 12.49 -2.87
N ILE A 51 -40.94 12.37 -1.74
CA ILE A 51 -41.04 11.25 -0.80
C ILE A 51 -42.30 11.35 0.07
N PHE A 52 -42.89 12.54 0.28
CA PHE A 52 -44.17 12.69 0.99
C PHE A 52 -45.38 12.16 0.18
N VAL A 53 -45.20 11.86 -1.11
CA VAL A 53 -46.23 11.33 -2.01
C VAL A 53 -46.04 9.82 -2.27
N GLY A 54 -45.03 9.17 -1.66
CA GLY A 54 -44.73 7.75 -1.84
C GLY A 54 -44.23 7.05 -0.56
N PRO A 55 -43.89 5.75 -0.62
CA PRO A 55 -43.57 4.93 0.56
C PRO A 55 -42.21 5.24 1.23
N GLY A 56 -41.51 6.32 0.84
CA GLY A 56 -40.15 6.62 1.32
C GLY A 56 -40.08 7.45 2.61
N LEU A 57 -41.22 7.73 3.26
CA LEU A 57 -41.35 8.60 4.43
C LEU A 57 -40.45 8.19 5.62
N GLU A 58 -39.97 6.94 5.65
CA GLU A 58 -39.05 6.41 6.67
C GLU A 58 -37.58 6.84 6.48
N ARG A 59 -37.17 7.32 5.29
CA ARG A 59 -35.75 7.64 4.99
C ARG A 59 -35.34 9.09 5.27
N ILE A 60 -36.27 9.97 5.61
CA ILE A 60 -36.01 11.40 5.86
C ILE A 60 -35.65 11.61 7.35
N GLY A 61 -34.58 12.36 7.62
CA GLY A 61 -34.14 12.66 8.99
C GLY A 61 -35.17 13.49 9.77
N ARG A 62 -35.23 13.32 11.11
CA ARG A 62 -36.20 14.05 11.97
C ARG A 62 -36.11 15.57 11.81
N ILE A 63 -34.90 16.11 11.69
CA ILE A 63 -34.67 17.55 11.51
C ILE A 63 -35.16 18.02 10.14
N GLU A 64 -34.88 17.25 9.08
CA GLU A 64 -35.35 17.56 7.72
C GLU A 64 -36.89 17.61 7.67
N LYS A 65 -37.59 16.66 8.31
CA LYS A 65 -39.06 16.65 8.42
C LYS A 65 -39.61 17.89 9.12
N ILE A 66 -38.98 18.29 10.23
CA ILE A 66 -39.38 19.48 10.99
C ILE A 66 -39.24 20.74 10.12
N THR A 67 -38.11 20.90 9.42
CA THR A 67 -37.88 22.03 8.52
C THR A 67 -38.90 22.10 7.38
N HIS A 68 -39.21 20.96 6.74
CA HIS A 68 -40.24 20.88 5.70
C HIS A 68 -41.62 21.28 6.22
N PHE A 69 -41.98 20.84 7.43
CA PHE A 69 -43.24 21.18 8.08
C PHE A 69 -43.34 22.69 8.39
N PHE A 70 -42.27 23.30 8.91
CA PHE A 70 -42.25 24.75 9.18
C PHE A 70 -42.39 25.58 7.89
N ILE A 71 -41.70 25.21 6.81
CA ILE A 71 -41.82 25.90 5.52
C ILE A 71 -43.26 25.79 4.99
N LEU A 72 -43.87 24.61 5.06
CA LEU A 72 -45.25 24.40 4.66
C LEU A 72 -46.24 25.25 5.49
N LEU A 73 -46.03 25.32 6.81
CA LEU A 73 -46.86 26.09 7.74
C LEU A 73 -46.77 27.60 7.45
N ILE A 74 -45.57 28.10 7.14
CA ILE A 74 -45.37 29.49 6.68
C ILE A 74 -46.14 29.73 5.37
N CYS A 75 -46.02 28.84 4.38
CA CYS A 75 -46.74 28.98 3.11
C CYS A 75 -48.27 29.01 3.30
N ILE A 76 -48.81 28.17 4.19
CA ILE A 76 -50.26 28.13 4.50
C ILE A 76 -50.71 29.40 5.24
N SER A 77 -49.87 29.98 6.10
CA SER A 77 -50.22 31.22 6.81
C SER A 77 -50.32 32.44 5.89
N ALA A 78 -49.66 32.41 4.74
CA ALA A 78 -49.60 33.54 3.80
C ALA A 78 -50.69 33.52 2.71
N TRP A 79 -51.23 32.35 2.35
CA TRP A 79 -52.19 32.19 1.26
C TRP A 79 -53.19 31.05 1.50
N ASN A 80 -54.18 30.90 0.62
CA ASN A 80 -55.08 29.75 0.64
C ASN A 80 -54.32 28.43 0.38
N ALA A 81 -54.74 27.35 1.05
CA ALA A 81 -54.06 26.05 1.05
C ALA A 81 -53.64 25.52 -0.34
N LYS A 82 -54.47 25.70 -1.39
CA LYS A 82 -54.14 25.27 -2.76
C LYS A 82 -52.96 26.05 -3.35
N ILE A 83 -52.95 27.38 -3.16
CA ILE A 83 -51.89 28.27 -3.67
C ILE A 83 -50.61 28.02 -2.87
N SER A 84 -50.71 27.87 -1.55
CA SER A 84 -49.61 27.54 -0.66
C SER A 84 -48.93 26.22 -1.02
N LEU A 85 -49.71 25.17 -1.34
CA LEU A 85 -49.18 23.88 -1.78
C LEU A 85 -48.45 24.01 -3.12
N PHE A 86 -49.02 24.74 -4.07
CA PHE A 86 -48.37 24.97 -5.37
C PHE A 86 -47.02 25.71 -5.21
N ILE A 87 -46.99 26.79 -4.43
CA ILE A 87 -45.77 27.56 -4.15
C ILE A 87 -44.73 26.68 -3.44
N TYR A 88 -45.16 25.88 -2.46
CA TYR A 88 -44.30 24.96 -1.74
C TYR A 88 -43.63 23.93 -2.67
N VAL A 89 -44.40 23.32 -3.58
CA VAL A 89 -43.88 22.37 -4.57
C VAL A 89 -42.89 23.05 -5.52
N MET A 90 -43.26 24.22 -6.06
CA MET A 90 -42.39 24.98 -6.95
C MET A 90 -41.08 25.39 -6.29
N LEU A 91 -41.11 25.79 -5.02
CA LEU A 91 -39.91 26.13 -4.25
C LEU A 91 -38.94 24.95 -4.13
N HIS A 92 -39.43 23.74 -3.84
CA HIS A 92 -38.57 22.56 -3.74
C HIS A 92 -38.01 22.14 -5.09
N LEU A 93 -38.79 22.26 -6.18
CA LEU A 93 -38.30 22.03 -7.53
C LEU A 93 -37.18 23.02 -7.89
N LEU A 94 -37.33 24.30 -7.55
CA LEU A 94 -36.29 25.31 -7.73
C LEU A 94 -35.03 24.99 -6.91
N ILE A 95 -35.18 24.58 -5.65
CA ILE A 95 -34.05 24.18 -4.79
C ILE A 95 -33.34 22.94 -5.36
N MET A 96 -34.10 21.94 -5.83
CA MET A 96 -33.55 20.75 -6.48
C MET A 96 -32.76 21.11 -7.73
N MET A 97 -33.34 21.95 -8.62
CA MET A 97 -32.64 22.40 -9.83
C MET A 97 -31.38 23.20 -9.51
N ALA A 98 -31.44 24.10 -8.52
CA ALA A 98 -30.28 24.84 -8.03
C ALA A 98 -29.20 23.90 -7.47
N GLY A 99 -29.60 22.91 -6.67
CA GLY A 99 -28.71 21.87 -6.14
C GLY A 99 -28.00 21.09 -7.24
N ARG A 100 -28.74 20.58 -8.23
CA ARG A 100 -28.18 19.86 -9.40
C ARG A 100 -27.25 20.73 -10.23
N TRP A 101 -27.60 22.00 -10.41
CA TRP A 101 -26.75 22.94 -11.13
C TRP A 101 -25.42 23.18 -10.38
N ILE A 102 -25.47 23.39 -9.06
CA ILE A 102 -24.29 23.52 -8.20
C ILE A 102 -23.43 22.25 -8.25
N ILE A 103 -24.05 21.07 -8.18
CA ILE A 103 -23.34 19.78 -8.29
C ILE A 103 -22.60 19.69 -9.62
N ARG A 104 -23.27 19.93 -10.75
CA ARG A 104 -22.64 19.86 -12.09
C ARG A 104 -21.50 20.86 -12.26
N PHE A 105 -21.68 22.09 -11.76
CA PHE A 105 -20.65 23.11 -11.82
C PHE A 105 -19.42 22.73 -10.98
N SER A 106 -19.65 22.30 -9.74
CA SER A 106 -18.56 21.94 -8.82
C SER A 106 -17.89 20.61 -9.20
N SER A 107 -18.63 19.62 -9.70
CA SER A 107 -18.05 18.37 -10.18
C SER A 107 -17.11 18.61 -11.36
N GLY A 108 -17.50 19.43 -12.34
CA GLY A 108 -16.61 19.76 -13.46
C GLY A 108 -15.30 20.45 -13.03
N LYS A 109 -15.32 21.21 -11.94
CA LYS A 109 -14.09 21.79 -11.35
C LYS A 109 -13.28 20.76 -10.57
N LEU A 110 -13.94 19.88 -9.80
CA LEU A 110 -13.28 18.79 -9.10
C LEU A 110 -12.63 17.80 -10.07
N ASP A 111 -13.31 17.46 -11.17
CA ASP A 111 -12.80 16.54 -12.20
C ASP A 111 -11.57 17.13 -12.91
N ALA A 112 -11.55 18.44 -13.19
CA ALA A 112 -10.36 19.10 -13.72
C ALA A 112 -9.17 19.03 -12.73
N ILE A 113 -9.42 19.26 -11.43
CA ILE A 113 -8.39 19.11 -10.38
C ILE A 113 -7.92 17.65 -10.31
N GLN A 114 -8.84 16.68 -10.41
CA GLN A 114 -8.53 15.26 -10.40
C GLN A 114 -7.60 14.91 -11.56
N GLU A 115 -7.93 15.33 -12.77
CA GLU A 115 -7.13 15.05 -13.98
C GLU A 115 -5.72 15.65 -13.85
N GLU A 116 -5.62 16.93 -13.48
CA GLU A 116 -4.35 17.62 -13.31
C GLU A 116 -3.50 16.98 -12.21
N CYS A 117 -4.07 16.77 -11.03
CA CYS A 117 -3.35 16.18 -9.90
C CYS A 117 -2.97 14.73 -10.15
N THR A 118 -3.80 13.94 -10.83
CA THR A 118 -3.48 12.55 -11.21
C THR A 118 -2.30 12.51 -12.15
N LYS A 119 -2.27 13.38 -13.17
CA LYS A 119 -1.13 13.47 -14.10
C LYS A 119 0.18 13.80 -13.37
N HIS A 120 0.14 14.77 -12.46
CA HIS A 120 1.31 15.11 -11.63
C HIS A 120 1.70 13.98 -10.68
N TYR A 121 0.71 13.31 -10.08
CA TYR A 121 0.90 12.18 -9.18
C TYR A 121 1.54 10.99 -9.87
N ASP A 122 1.04 10.60 -11.05
CA ASP A 122 1.56 9.47 -11.81
C ASP A 122 3.00 9.73 -12.26
N LYS A 123 3.29 10.94 -12.73
CA LYS A 123 4.66 11.35 -13.07
C LYS A 123 5.57 11.31 -11.84
N PHE A 124 5.14 11.90 -10.72
CA PHE A 124 5.91 11.90 -9.47
C PHE A 124 6.18 10.48 -8.98
N ARG A 125 5.16 9.62 -8.97
CA ARG A 125 5.29 8.21 -8.59
C ARG A 125 6.27 7.47 -9.50
N TYR A 126 6.17 7.66 -10.80
CA TYR A 126 7.10 7.07 -11.77
C TYR A 126 8.55 7.50 -11.52
N ASP A 127 8.78 8.81 -11.33
CA ASP A 127 10.11 9.36 -11.07
C ASP A 127 10.68 8.83 -9.75
N MET A 128 9.86 8.74 -8.70
CA MET A 128 10.22 8.18 -7.40
C MET A 128 10.56 6.68 -7.48
N TYR A 129 9.76 5.90 -8.19
CA TYR A 129 9.99 4.47 -8.39
C TYR A 129 11.30 4.25 -9.14
N ARG A 130 11.50 4.96 -10.25
CA ARG A 130 12.72 4.91 -11.04
C ARG A 130 13.95 5.29 -10.23
N LYS A 131 13.87 6.38 -9.45
CA LYS A 131 14.98 6.85 -8.61
C LYS A 131 15.34 5.85 -7.50
N ASN A 132 14.34 5.16 -6.94
CA ASN A 132 14.55 4.16 -5.90
C ASN A 132 14.77 2.73 -6.45
N GLY A 133 14.83 2.56 -7.77
CA GLY A 133 15.05 1.26 -8.41
C GLY A 133 13.88 0.28 -8.24
N ILE A 134 12.68 0.78 -7.98
CA ILE A 134 11.46 0.00 -7.79
C ILE A 134 10.84 -0.29 -9.16
N MET A 135 10.61 -1.56 -9.45
CA MET A 135 9.97 -2.05 -10.66
C MET A 135 8.64 -2.72 -10.29
N GLN A 136 7.58 -2.44 -11.03
CA GLN A 136 6.32 -3.14 -10.85
C GLN A 136 6.31 -4.41 -11.72
N ASN A 137 6.13 -5.57 -11.10
CA ASN A 137 6.02 -6.84 -11.80
C ASN A 137 4.70 -6.90 -12.58
N SER A 138 4.77 -7.11 -13.89
CA SER A 138 3.63 -7.18 -14.79
C SER A 138 2.70 -8.38 -14.54
N GLU A 139 3.21 -9.47 -13.97
CA GLU A 139 2.47 -10.72 -13.78
C GLU A 139 1.61 -10.72 -12.51
N ASN A 140 2.10 -10.10 -11.43
CA ASN A 140 1.44 -10.14 -10.12
C ASN A 140 1.17 -8.73 -9.53
N GLY A 141 1.57 -7.67 -10.23
CA GLY A 141 1.35 -6.27 -9.85
C GLY A 141 2.16 -5.78 -8.65
N ARG A 142 3.07 -6.60 -8.09
CA ARG A 142 3.86 -6.27 -6.89
C ARG A 142 5.09 -5.45 -7.25
N ASP A 143 5.49 -4.60 -6.32
CA ASP A 143 6.71 -3.81 -6.42
C ASP A 143 7.93 -4.65 -6.01
N GLU A 144 8.95 -4.65 -6.86
CA GLU A 144 10.18 -5.42 -6.72
C GLU A 144 11.42 -4.53 -6.89
N ILE A 145 12.47 -4.78 -6.12
CA ILE A 145 13.80 -4.20 -6.37
C ILE A 145 14.76 -5.32 -6.78
N CYS A 146 15.43 -5.15 -7.92
CA CYS A 146 16.35 -6.13 -8.49
C CYS A 146 17.82 -5.67 -8.35
N PHE A 147 18.68 -6.57 -7.89
CA PHE A 147 20.13 -6.39 -7.79
C PHE A 147 20.83 -7.39 -8.73
N GLU A 148 20.97 -7.02 -10.00
CA GLU A 148 21.52 -7.90 -11.05
C GLU A 148 22.96 -8.34 -10.77
N ASN A 149 23.77 -7.52 -10.11
CA ASN A 149 25.17 -7.82 -9.80
C ASN A 149 25.37 -8.65 -8.51
N SER A 150 24.31 -9.14 -7.88
CA SER A 150 24.37 -9.86 -6.59
C SER A 150 23.51 -11.12 -6.64
N GLY A 151 23.93 -12.10 -7.42
CA GLY A 151 23.23 -13.40 -7.53
C GLY A 151 21.79 -13.27 -8.02
N ASN A 152 21.50 -12.32 -8.93
CA ASN A 152 20.13 -12.03 -9.38
C ASN A 152 19.14 -11.80 -8.22
N MET A 153 19.60 -11.16 -7.14
CA MET A 153 18.79 -10.94 -5.95
C MET A 153 17.60 -10.03 -6.26
N LYS A 154 16.42 -10.42 -5.77
CA LYS A 154 15.17 -9.66 -5.85
C LYS A 154 14.59 -9.46 -4.47
N VAL A 155 14.03 -8.29 -4.20
CA VAL A 155 13.30 -7.99 -2.96
C VAL A 155 11.86 -7.65 -3.29
N VAL A 156 10.92 -8.42 -2.74
CA VAL A 156 9.48 -8.30 -2.97
C VAL A 156 8.76 -8.38 -1.63
N SER A 157 8.08 -7.30 -1.23
CA SER A 157 7.23 -7.26 -0.03
C SER A 157 7.84 -7.79 1.27
N GLY A 158 9.11 -7.46 1.54
CA GLY A 158 9.83 -7.97 2.72
C GLY A 158 10.41 -9.37 2.59
N MET A 159 10.26 -10.01 1.43
CA MET A 159 10.95 -11.23 1.07
C MET A 159 12.11 -10.88 0.15
N PHE A 160 13.28 -11.46 0.34
CA PHE A 160 14.33 -11.46 -0.69
C PHE A 160 14.56 -12.86 -1.23
N THR A 161 14.89 -12.95 -2.51
CA THR A 161 15.26 -14.19 -3.20
C THR A 161 16.57 -13.97 -3.92
N ALA A 162 17.54 -14.86 -3.78
CA ALA A 162 18.81 -14.77 -4.50
C ALA A 162 19.24 -16.15 -5.01
N GLU A 163 19.89 -16.18 -6.17
CA GLU A 163 20.57 -17.35 -6.70
C GLU A 163 21.87 -17.58 -5.95
N PHE A 164 22.13 -18.84 -5.63
CA PHE A 164 23.13 -19.23 -4.67
C PHE A 164 24.08 -20.25 -5.30
N ASN A 165 25.26 -19.77 -5.71
CA ASN A 165 26.38 -20.60 -6.19
C ASN A 165 27.56 -20.42 -5.22
N SER A 166 27.61 -21.19 -4.14
CA SER A 166 28.61 -20.97 -3.08
C SER A 166 30.06 -21.25 -3.50
N GLY A 167 30.33 -21.95 -4.61
CA GLY A 167 31.70 -22.36 -4.99
C GLY A 167 32.42 -23.27 -3.96
N VAL A 168 31.82 -23.50 -2.79
CA VAL A 168 32.39 -24.29 -1.69
C VAL A 168 32.31 -25.79 -1.99
N PRO A 169 33.43 -26.53 -1.89
CA PRO A 169 33.46 -27.98 -2.06
C PRO A 169 32.52 -28.70 -1.08
N GLU A 170 32.02 -29.88 -1.46
CA GLU A 170 31.12 -30.65 -0.61
C GLU A 170 31.78 -31.03 0.72
N ILE A 171 31.22 -30.55 1.84
CA ILE A 171 31.56 -31.04 3.18
C ILE A 171 30.49 -32.05 3.60
N TYR A 172 30.87 -33.31 3.74
CA TYR A 172 29.98 -34.37 4.20
C TYR A 172 29.85 -34.31 5.73
N ILE A 173 28.75 -33.73 6.21
CA ILE A 173 28.38 -33.82 7.64
C ILE A 173 27.41 -34.98 7.79
N GLY A 174 27.83 -36.04 8.48
CA GLY A 174 26.99 -37.19 8.79
C GLY A 174 25.81 -36.79 9.67
N CYS A 175 24.63 -36.65 9.08
CA CYS A 175 23.39 -36.44 9.83
C CYS A 175 22.91 -37.78 10.40
N ARG A 176 22.57 -37.84 11.69
CA ARG A 176 21.69 -38.91 12.18
C ARG A 176 20.38 -38.78 11.40
N LYS A 177 19.78 -39.92 10.98
CA LYS A 177 18.48 -39.98 10.24
C LYS A 177 17.63 -38.73 10.50
N ASN A 178 17.43 -37.91 9.46
CA ASN A 178 16.67 -36.67 9.49
C ASN A 178 15.39 -36.88 10.31
N LYS A 179 15.30 -36.25 11.48
CA LYS A 179 14.03 -36.10 12.19
C LYS A 179 13.42 -34.78 11.74
N CYS A 180 12.95 -34.71 10.50
CA CYS A 180 12.19 -33.56 10.05
C CYS A 180 10.78 -33.63 10.64
N ASP A 181 10.21 -32.45 10.93
CA ASP A 181 8.78 -32.35 11.20
C ASP A 181 7.99 -32.67 9.92
N LEU A 182 6.71 -33.01 10.07
CA LEU A 182 5.80 -33.29 8.96
C LEU A 182 5.89 -32.19 7.88
N PRO A 183 5.81 -32.56 6.59
CA PRO A 183 5.91 -31.60 5.49
C PRO A 183 4.83 -30.52 5.62
N LEU A 184 5.25 -29.27 5.45
CA LEU A 184 4.40 -28.09 5.35
C LEU A 184 4.19 -27.76 3.87
N GLU A 185 2.93 -27.70 3.44
CA GLU A 185 2.62 -27.23 2.08
C GLU A 185 3.03 -25.76 1.92
N SER A 186 3.99 -25.52 1.03
CA SER A 186 4.34 -24.16 0.62
C SER A 186 3.31 -23.59 -0.36
N ARG A 187 3.23 -22.26 -0.46
CA ARG A 187 2.41 -21.57 -1.49
C ARG A 187 2.82 -21.93 -2.93
N SER A 188 3.97 -22.55 -3.15
CA SER A 188 4.43 -23.05 -4.46
C SER A 188 4.04 -24.51 -4.73
N GLY A 189 3.27 -25.15 -3.85
CA GLY A 189 2.82 -26.54 -4.00
C GLY A 189 3.93 -27.58 -3.75
N LYS A 190 5.02 -27.18 -3.09
CA LYS A 190 6.11 -28.07 -2.68
C LYS A 190 6.07 -28.34 -1.18
N ASP A 191 6.42 -29.56 -0.81
CA ASP A 191 6.57 -29.98 0.58
C ASP A 191 7.88 -29.43 1.17
N LEU A 192 7.75 -28.60 2.20
CA LEU A 192 8.87 -28.04 2.97
C LEU A 192 9.00 -28.75 4.31
N CYS A 193 10.23 -29.03 4.71
CA CYS A 193 10.55 -29.65 5.99
C CYS A 193 11.29 -28.67 6.91
N SER A 194 10.96 -28.69 8.21
CA SER A 194 11.72 -27.93 9.22
C SER A 194 13.06 -28.61 9.52
N MET A 195 14.12 -27.81 9.57
CA MET A 195 15.47 -28.26 9.96
C MET A 195 15.75 -28.16 11.46
N ARG A 196 14.76 -27.79 12.27
CA ARG A 196 14.88 -27.54 13.71
C ARG A 196 15.65 -28.64 14.47
N HIS A 197 15.37 -29.91 14.18
CA HIS A 197 16.00 -31.05 14.85
C HIS A 197 17.41 -31.40 14.33
N ASN A 198 17.83 -30.80 13.21
CA ASN A 198 19.13 -31.02 12.57
C ASN A 198 20.11 -29.86 12.84
N ILE A 199 19.63 -28.75 13.38
CA ILE A 199 20.44 -27.59 13.78
C ILE A 199 21.05 -27.89 15.15
N ALA A 200 22.36 -27.64 15.28
CA ALA A 200 23.08 -27.90 16.52
C ALA A 200 22.84 -26.81 17.59
N SER A 201 22.57 -25.58 17.15
CA SER A 201 22.36 -24.43 18.03
C SER A 201 20.87 -24.17 18.30
N VAL A 202 20.48 -24.27 19.57
CA VAL A 202 19.14 -23.89 20.05
C VAL A 202 18.90 -22.39 19.80
N GLU A 203 19.91 -21.55 20.05
CA GLU A 203 19.83 -20.11 19.83
C GLU A 203 19.67 -19.76 18.34
N PHE A 204 20.33 -20.49 17.44
CA PHE A 204 20.12 -20.30 15.99
C PHE A 204 18.70 -20.65 15.59
N THR A 205 18.17 -21.74 16.14
CA THR A 205 16.82 -22.24 15.87
C THR A 205 15.74 -21.28 16.40
N ASP A 206 15.95 -20.71 17.59
CA ASP A 206 15.02 -19.77 18.18
C ASP A 206 15.04 -18.42 17.44
N LYS A 207 16.18 -18.05 16.86
CA LYS A 207 16.36 -16.82 16.08
C LYS A 207 15.87 -16.94 14.64
N PHE A 208 16.15 -18.06 13.98
CA PHE A 208 15.81 -18.30 12.57
C PHE A 208 14.99 -19.56 12.41
N ASP A 209 13.81 -19.43 11.81
CA ASP A 209 13.07 -20.58 11.33
C ASP A 209 13.64 -21.03 9.98
N ILE A 210 14.22 -22.24 9.92
CA ILE A 210 14.87 -22.78 8.72
C ILE A 210 14.01 -23.87 8.09
N LEU A 211 13.59 -23.61 6.85
CA LEU A 211 12.83 -24.53 6.02
C LEU A 211 13.65 -24.95 4.80
N VAL A 212 13.52 -26.22 4.38
CA VAL A 212 14.18 -26.75 3.19
C VAL A 212 13.20 -27.60 2.38
N GLU A 213 13.46 -27.76 1.09
CA GLU A 213 12.71 -28.69 0.24
C GLU A 213 12.99 -30.15 0.66
N GLU A 214 11.93 -30.96 0.75
CA GLU A 214 12.05 -32.37 1.12
C GLU A 214 13.07 -33.12 0.22
N GLY A 215 13.92 -33.94 0.84
CA GLY A 215 14.96 -34.69 0.15
C GLY A 215 16.23 -33.90 -0.18
N THR A 216 16.30 -32.61 0.21
CA THR A 216 17.49 -31.77 0.01
C THR A 216 18.24 -31.44 1.32
N GLU A 217 17.79 -31.97 2.45
CA GLU A 217 18.25 -31.59 3.79
C GLU A 217 19.76 -31.77 3.96
N LEU A 218 20.29 -32.91 3.51
CA LEU A 218 21.72 -33.22 3.59
C LEU A 218 22.57 -32.22 2.78
N LYS A 219 22.05 -31.77 1.64
CA LYS A 219 22.73 -30.75 0.81
C LYS A 219 22.69 -29.40 1.51
N CYS A 220 21.58 -29.05 2.16
CA CYS A 220 21.43 -27.80 2.90
C CYS A 220 22.34 -27.71 4.15
N MET A 221 22.66 -28.84 4.79
CA MET A 221 23.58 -28.86 5.94
C MET A 221 25.01 -28.39 5.61
N LYS A 222 25.40 -28.42 4.32
CA LYS A 222 26.67 -27.81 3.87
C LYS A 222 26.71 -26.30 4.15
N TYR A 223 25.55 -25.64 4.06
CA TYR A 223 25.43 -24.19 4.26
C TYR A 223 25.25 -23.81 5.73
N LEU A 224 24.77 -24.74 6.54
CA LEU A 224 24.45 -24.52 7.95
C LEU A 224 25.46 -25.23 8.87
N THR A 225 26.75 -25.12 8.61
CA THR A 225 27.77 -25.69 9.52
C THR A 225 27.72 -24.99 10.88
N PRO A 226 28.12 -25.64 12.00
CA PRO A 226 28.09 -25.01 13.32
C PRO A 226 28.82 -23.65 13.39
N THR A 227 29.94 -23.52 12.69
CA THR A 227 30.69 -22.24 12.59
C THR A 227 29.88 -21.16 11.89
N ARG A 228 29.14 -21.51 10.82
CA ARG A 228 28.27 -20.56 10.08
C ARG A 228 27.06 -20.16 10.92
N GLN A 229 26.44 -21.13 11.61
CA GLN A 229 25.35 -20.86 12.55
C GLN A 229 25.80 -19.87 13.63
N LEU A 230 26.97 -20.07 14.24
CA LEU A 230 27.51 -19.17 15.27
C LEU A 230 27.78 -17.77 14.71
N ALA A 231 28.41 -17.67 13.54
CA ALA A 231 28.69 -16.39 12.90
C ALA A 231 27.40 -15.59 12.58
N MET A 232 26.33 -16.28 12.20
CA MET A 232 25.02 -15.67 11.95
C MET A 232 24.31 -15.20 13.23
N ILE A 233 24.44 -15.93 14.34
CA ILE A 233 23.89 -15.50 15.63
C ILE A 233 24.59 -14.21 16.10
N GLN A 234 25.93 -14.18 16.03
CA GLN A 234 26.76 -13.13 16.61
C GLN A 234 26.65 -11.79 15.89
N ALA A 235 26.23 -11.77 14.62
CA ALA A 235 26.16 -10.55 13.83
C ALA A 235 24.74 -9.95 13.84
N HIS A 236 24.63 -8.70 14.32
CA HIS A 236 23.37 -7.93 14.37
C HIS A 236 22.70 -7.71 13.00
N ILE A 237 23.45 -7.86 11.91
CA ILE A 237 22.92 -7.70 10.55
C ILE A 237 21.85 -8.74 10.18
N TRP A 238 21.72 -9.80 10.99
CA TRP A 238 20.75 -10.87 10.81
C TRP A 238 19.52 -10.72 11.71
N ASP A 239 19.47 -9.74 12.62
CA ASP A 239 18.36 -9.55 13.56
C ASP A 239 17.04 -9.20 12.83
N ASP A 240 17.15 -8.68 11.61
CA ASP A 240 16.03 -8.33 10.74
C ASP A 240 15.47 -9.53 9.95
N ILE A 241 16.02 -10.74 10.08
CA ILE A 241 15.53 -11.95 9.39
C ILE A 241 14.76 -12.85 10.36
N ARG A 242 13.52 -13.18 9.99
CA ARG A 242 12.63 -14.06 10.76
C ARG A 242 12.72 -15.52 10.33
N GLN A 243 12.83 -15.77 9.02
CA GLN A 243 12.79 -17.11 8.45
C GLN A 243 13.66 -17.17 7.20
N MET A 244 14.33 -18.31 6.97
CA MET A 244 15.06 -18.59 5.73
C MET A 244 14.61 -19.93 5.13
N THR A 245 14.47 -19.95 3.81
CA THR A 245 14.16 -21.14 3.04
C THR A 245 15.23 -21.40 1.99
N PHE A 246 15.70 -22.65 1.90
CA PHE A 246 16.66 -23.09 0.90
C PHE A 246 15.99 -24.08 -0.06
N TYR A 247 16.04 -23.81 -1.37
CA TYR A 247 15.54 -24.74 -2.38
C TYR A 247 16.21 -24.50 -3.74
N ASN A 248 16.50 -25.56 -4.49
CA ASN A 248 17.07 -25.50 -5.86
C ASN A 248 18.22 -24.50 -6.06
N GLY A 249 19.18 -24.43 -5.14
CA GLY A 249 20.30 -23.48 -5.24
C GLY A 249 19.87 -22.02 -5.12
N ARG A 250 18.75 -21.75 -4.45
CA ARG A 250 18.26 -20.42 -4.12
C ARG A 250 18.03 -20.29 -2.63
N ILE A 251 18.23 -19.08 -2.14
CA ILE A 251 17.92 -18.69 -0.76
C ILE A 251 16.79 -17.67 -0.79
N VAL A 252 15.80 -17.91 0.06
CA VAL A 252 14.69 -17.00 0.29
C VAL A 252 14.70 -16.59 1.75
N GLY A 253 14.90 -15.32 2.04
CA GLY A 253 14.84 -14.78 3.39
C GLY A 253 13.60 -13.92 3.58
N TYR A 254 12.91 -14.13 4.69
CA TYR A 254 11.76 -13.35 5.11
C TYR A 254 12.21 -12.38 6.21
N MET A 255 12.09 -11.09 5.92
CA MET A 255 12.43 -10.02 6.86
C MET A 255 11.34 -9.88 7.93
N THR A 256 11.71 -9.50 9.14
CA THR A 256 10.78 -9.19 10.24
C THR A 256 9.84 -8.04 9.88
N ASN A 257 10.35 -7.07 9.13
CA ASN A 257 9.58 -5.93 8.61
C ASN A 257 9.33 -6.10 7.10
N GLY A 258 8.07 -6.30 6.72
CA GLY A 258 7.64 -6.30 5.33
C GLY A 258 7.11 -4.95 4.88
N PHE A 259 7.16 -4.70 3.58
CA PHE A 259 6.40 -3.62 2.95
C PHE A 259 5.28 -4.24 2.13
N GLY A 260 4.07 -3.71 2.28
CA GLY A 260 2.92 -4.13 1.50
C GLY A 260 1.98 -2.96 1.41
N GLY A 261 1.60 -2.57 0.20
CA GLY A 261 0.72 -1.44 0.05
C GLY A 261 0.40 -1.12 -1.39
N TYR A 262 -0.88 -1.19 -1.71
CA TYR A 262 -1.45 -0.39 -2.78
C TYR A 262 -1.41 1.07 -2.30
N ILE A 263 -0.70 1.93 -3.03
CA ILE A 263 -0.76 3.38 -2.77
C ILE A 263 -2.00 3.91 -3.50
N PRO A 264 -3.06 4.33 -2.78
CA PRO A 264 -4.26 4.82 -3.42
C PRO A 264 -3.97 6.07 -4.25
N GLY A 265 -4.62 6.17 -5.40
CA GLY A 265 -4.54 7.35 -6.26
C GLY A 265 -5.18 8.59 -5.63
N ILE A 266 -5.19 9.68 -6.39
CA ILE A 266 -5.93 10.89 -6.01
C ILE A 266 -7.44 10.60 -6.08
N ASP A 267 -8.20 11.05 -5.09
CA ASP A 267 -9.67 11.04 -5.08
C ASP A 267 -10.16 12.38 -4.54
N VAL A 268 -10.55 13.27 -5.45
CA VAL A 268 -11.04 14.61 -5.15
C VAL A 268 -12.43 14.63 -4.49
N TYR A 269 -13.18 13.53 -4.53
CA TYR A 269 -14.50 13.47 -3.87
C TYR A 269 -14.39 13.06 -2.40
N ASN A 270 -13.22 12.55 -2.00
CA ASN A 270 -12.91 12.26 -0.61
C ASN A 270 -12.32 13.48 0.11
N ARG A 271 -12.29 13.43 1.44
CA ARG A 271 -11.70 14.48 2.30
C ARG A 271 -10.19 14.33 2.46
N LYS A 272 -9.58 13.29 1.89
CA LYS A 272 -8.14 13.08 1.99
C LYS A 272 -7.42 14.22 1.27
N SER A 273 -6.38 14.76 1.89
CA SER A 273 -5.55 15.80 1.27
C SER A 273 -4.81 15.23 0.07
N ILE A 274 -4.76 16.00 -1.02
CA ILE A 274 -4.01 15.68 -2.24
C ILE A 274 -2.52 15.59 -1.89
N LEU A 275 -2.00 16.57 -1.14
CA LEU A 275 -0.61 16.59 -0.67
C LEU A 275 -0.24 15.30 0.08
N LYS A 276 -1.17 14.79 0.90
CA LYS A 276 -0.92 13.58 1.68
C LYS A 276 -0.66 12.37 0.80
N SER A 277 -1.33 12.27 -0.36
CA SER A 277 -1.08 11.18 -1.30
C SER A 277 0.35 11.22 -1.87
N PHE A 278 0.90 12.41 -2.15
CA PHE A 278 2.29 12.54 -2.61
C PHE A 278 3.28 12.18 -1.50
N GLU A 279 3.05 12.65 -0.27
CA GLU A 279 3.86 12.26 0.89
C GLU A 279 3.83 10.75 1.14
N ASP A 280 2.67 10.10 0.94
CA ASP A 280 2.53 8.65 1.12
C ASP A 280 3.39 7.89 0.08
N VAL A 281 3.52 8.39 -1.16
CA VAL A 281 4.44 7.84 -2.18
C VAL A 281 5.90 8.00 -1.78
N GLU A 282 6.30 9.18 -1.33
CA GLU A 282 7.67 9.46 -0.88
C GLU A 282 8.07 8.55 0.28
N ASN A 283 7.22 8.49 1.31
CA ASN A 283 7.43 7.63 2.47
C ASN A 283 7.49 6.14 2.08
N TYR A 284 6.62 5.70 1.17
CA TYR A 284 6.64 4.33 0.67
C TYR A 284 7.98 4.01 -0.01
N CYS A 285 8.39 4.82 -0.98
CA CYS A 285 9.61 4.57 -1.74
C CYS A 285 10.86 4.58 -0.86
N GLN A 286 10.93 5.50 0.11
CA GLN A 286 12.04 5.55 1.07
C GLN A 286 12.08 4.31 1.96
N ASN A 287 10.93 3.82 2.42
CA ASN A 287 10.85 2.61 3.24
C ASN A 287 11.24 1.36 2.44
N VAL A 288 10.72 1.20 1.22
CA VAL A 288 11.07 0.09 0.33
C VAL A 288 12.57 0.10 0.02
N GLY A 289 13.12 1.25 -0.35
CA GLY A 289 14.56 1.39 -0.62
C GLY A 289 15.43 1.08 0.60
N ARG A 290 15.03 1.49 1.81
CA ARG A 290 15.73 1.17 3.05
C ARG A 290 15.72 -0.33 3.33
N LEU A 291 14.57 -0.99 3.19
CA LEU A 291 14.42 -2.42 3.41
C LEU A 291 15.21 -3.24 2.38
N ALA A 292 15.17 -2.86 1.10
CA ALA A 292 15.93 -3.53 0.06
C ALA A 292 17.45 -3.42 0.28
N ARG A 293 17.95 -2.25 0.73
CA ARG A 293 19.36 -2.09 1.11
C ARG A 293 19.73 -2.92 2.33
N SER A 294 18.85 -3.02 3.34
CA SER A 294 19.08 -3.90 4.50
C SER A 294 19.21 -5.34 4.04
N ALA A 295 18.22 -5.84 3.28
CA ALA A 295 18.24 -7.19 2.72
C ALA A 295 19.49 -7.45 1.88
N HIS A 296 19.88 -6.52 1.00
CA HIS A 296 21.08 -6.66 0.16
C HIS A 296 22.36 -6.73 0.99
N SER A 297 22.50 -5.88 2.01
CA SER A 297 23.64 -5.90 2.94
C SER A 297 23.71 -7.23 3.70
N THR A 298 22.55 -7.72 4.15
CA THR A 298 22.43 -9.01 4.81
C THR A 298 22.83 -10.14 3.86
N TYR A 299 22.33 -10.18 2.63
CA TYR A 299 22.74 -11.15 1.60
C TYR A 299 24.25 -11.14 1.33
N LEU A 300 24.87 -9.96 1.18
CA LEU A 300 26.32 -9.86 0.96
C LEU A 300 27.17 -10.38 2.13
N GLN A 301 26.66 -10.31 3.37
CA GLN A 301 27.32 -10.96 4.50
C GLN A 301 27.11 -12.48 4.47
N LEU A 302 25.96 -12.96 3.97
CA LEU A 302 25.75 -14.40 3.76
C LEU A 302 26.85 -14.96 2.87
N GLU A 303 27.08 -14.29 1.73
CA GLU A 303 28.04 -14.69 0.70
C GLU A 303 29.48 -14.73 1.22
N LYS A 304 29.83 -13.92 2.24
CA LYS A 304 31.17 -13.94 2.85
C LYS A 304 31.39 -15.10 3.82
N ILE A 305 30.35 -15.56 4.49
CA ILE A 305 30.42 -16.58 5.53
C ILE A 305 30.16 -17.99 4.93
N MET A 306 29.48 -18.02 3.78
CA MET A 306 29.16 -19.24 3.02
C MET A 306 30.18 -19.61 1.96
#